data_AF-A0AAJ0WZA4-F1
#
_entry.id   AF-A0AAJ0WZA4-F1
#
_cell.length_a   1.000
_cell.length_b   1.000
_cell.length_c   1.000
_cell.angle_alpha   90.00
_cell.angle_beta   90.00
_cell.angle_gamma   90.00
#
_symmetry.space_group_name_H-M   'P 1'
#
loop_
_entity.id
_entity.type
_entity.pdbx_description
1 polymer ?
#
loop_
_entity_poly.entity_id
_entity_poly.type
_entity_poly.pdbx_seq_one_letter_code
_entity_poly.pdbx_strand_id
1 'polypeptide(L)'
;MRNKLNIGKLISSISKIIFTKNLTFFAISLLGFVLLYSFFYGIFTIPVLEIGFFKDTPPGAFDYFYIVAASVLSALIVTLTKYSVKTKLVSKGASILGVSAGAFAAVCPVCLGVNFLVLGNFITIPLVFLIPYLFWIQLAGLALLTFGLWVTAKSSYENICIACMTNEKETKGDASLFGDFTPLQKYIFFGLMLVAILLLGYQIIPLVIGNTIGGAAVATGHNTNMNVDLADVTNQVLPENGFTVDVKWGDSVSKMVKSGTLDVNKFNDIMTKRYGQPLTEEQKKLLSSDFSDEKLTINSKNAVFMMYILWAMSKQNDNQILHDSPFAQYFKDYDIGVGKTGYGDTKLITLTQDQQDIAKYVAMNSYRPCCGNPTGQPDCSHGFSALGLVELMASQGYTKDQIFDAVVKFNSFWFPATYVQDALYFKLKENKDWSNVDKELVAGKQFSSLSGSYAVKKSLQDLGL
;
A
#
# COMPACT_ATOMS: atom_id res chain seq x y z
N MET A 1 3.80 -29.70 -47.15
CA MET A 1 5.16 -29.79 -46.56
C MET A 1 5.27 -28.72 -45.48
N ARG A 2 5.33 -29.11 -44.19
CA ARG A 2 5.50 -28.14 -43.09
C ARG A 2 6.94 -27.63 -43.10
N ASN A 3 7.15 -26.38 -43.52
CA ASN A 3 8.45 -25.72 -43.37
C ASN A 3 8.82 -25.76 -41.88
N LYS A 4 9.92 -26.45 -41.52
CA LYS A 4 10.49 -26.38 -40.18
C LYS A 4 10.87 -24.92 -39.93
N LEU A 5 10.21 -24.28 -38.96
CA LEU A 5 10.51 -22.91 -38.54
C LEU A 5 11.97 -22.86 -38.10
N ASN A 6 12.85 -22.27 -38.92
CA ASN A 6 14.26 -22.09 -38.56
C ASN A 6 14.37 -20.87 -37.64
N ILE A 7 14.52 -21.12 -36.34
CA ILE A 7 14.61 -20.09 -35.29
C ILE A 7 15.72 -19.06 -35.59
N GLY A 8 16.85 -19.50 -36.15
CA GLY A 8 17.94 -18.60 -36.54
C GLY A 8 17.54 -17.62 -37.66
N LYS A 9 16.77 -18.07 -38.65
CA LYS A 9 16.23 -17.21 -39.72
C LYS A 9 15.15 -16.25 -39.21
N LEU A 10 14.33 -16.70 -38.26
CA LEU A 10 13.33 -15.86 -37.58
C LEU A 10 14.01 -14.71 -36.82
N ILE A 11 15.02 -15.01 -36.00
CA ILE A 11 15.78 -14.01 -35.22
C ILE A 11 16.49 -13.02 -36.14
N SER A 12 17.14 -13.49 -37.21
CA SER A 12 17.80 -12.64 -38.20
C SER A 12 16.81 -11.68 -38.89
N SER A 13 15.61 -12.15 -39.20
CA SER A 13 14.56 -11.34 -39.84
C SER A 13 13.99 -10.28 -38.89
N ILE A 14 13.75 -10.63 -37.63
CA ILE A 14 13.35 -9.68 -36.56
C ILE A 14 14.43 -8.60 -36.39
N SER A 15 15.69 -9.02 -36.25
CA SER A 15 16.81 -8.11 -36.08
C SER A 15 16.90 -7.11 -37.24
N LYS A 16 16.75 -7.60 -38.48
CA LYS A 16 16.72 -6.72 -39.65
C LYS A 16 15.55 -5.73 -39.60
N ILE A 17 14.32 -6.17 -39.31
CA ILE A 17 13.14 -5.30 -39.24
C ILE A 17 13.30 -4.18 -38.20
N ILE A 18 13.88 -4.52 -37.04
CA ILE A 18 14.02 -3.60 -35.92
C ILE A 18 15.20 -2.66 -36.14
N PHE A 19 16.40 -3.20 -36.34
CA PHE A 19 17.64 -2.42 -36.36
C PHE A 19 17.89 -1.65 -37.66
N THR A 20 17.25 -2.01 -38.78
CA THR A 20 17.43 -1.25 -40.05
C THR A 20 16.27 -0.32 -40.41
N LYS A 21 15.05 -0.54 -39.87
CA LYS A 21 13.85 0.23 -40.30
C LYS A 21 13.09 0.95 -39.19
N ASN A 22 13.25 0.54 -37.93
CA ASN A 22 12.44 1.06 -36.81
C ASN A 22 13.24 1.29 -35.53
N LEU A 23 14.57 1.43 -35.61
CA LEU A 23 15.46 1.53 -34.44
C LEU A 23 15.05 2.66 -33.50
N THR A 24 14.72 3.84 -34.04
CA THR A 24 14.26 4.99 -33.24
C THR A 24 12.97 4.69 -32.49
N PHE A 25 12.01 4.00 -33.13
CA PHE A 25 10.76 3.66 -32.48
C PHE A 25 10.97 2.60 -31.40
N PHE A 26 11.81 1.60 -31.65
CA PHE A 26 12.19 0.61 -30.65
C PHE A 26 12.85 1.26 -29.43
N ALA A 27 13.78 2.19 -29.63
CA ALA A 27 14.44 2.91 -28.54
C ALA A 27 13.46 3.75 -27.71
N ILE A 28 12.54 4.46 -28.37
CA ILE A 28 11.49 5.23 -27.69
C ILE A 28 10.55 4.30 -26.91
N SER A 29 10.10 3.19 -27.51
CA SER A 29 9.25 2.22 -26.83
C SER A 29 9.97 1.57 -25.66
N LEU A 30 11.25 1.22 -25.79
CA LEU A 30 12.07 0.67 -24.72
C LEU A 30 12.16 1.64 -23.55
N LEU A 31 12.49 2.91 -23.81
CA LEU A 31 12.55 3.94 -22.76
C LEU A 31 11.18 4.11 -22.09
N GLY A 32 10.09 4.15 -22.86
CA GLY A 32 8.73 4.23 -22.34
C GLY A 32 8.39 3.07 -21.40
N PHE A 33 8.69 1.83 -21.77
CA PHE A 33 8.45 0.66 -20.93
C PHE A 33 9.37 0.59 -19.71
N VAL A 34 10.65 0.98 -19.84
CA VAL A 34 11.57 1.06 -18.69
C VAL A 34 11.04 2.06 -17.67
N LEU A 35 10.63 3.25 -18.11
CA LEU A 35 10.04 4.26 -17.22
C LEU A 35 8.75 3.75 -16.58
N LEU A 36 7.88 3.12 -17.37
CA LEU A 36 6.60 2.63 -16.89
C LEU A 36 6.74 1.50 -15.87
N TYR A 37 7.58 0.49 -16.13
CA TYR A 37 7.82 -0.58 -15.16
C TYR A 37 8.59 -0.08 -13.95
N SER A 38 9.53 0.86 -14.11
CA SER A 38 10.23 1.49 -12.98
C SER A 38 9.27 2.27 -12.08
N PHE A 39 8.31 2.98 -12.67
CA PHE A 39 7.23 3.64 -11.95
C PHE A 39 6.39 2.64 -11.16
N PHE A 40 5.97 1.54 -11.78
CA PHE A 40 5.18 0.49 -11.13
C PHE A 40 5.92 -0.25 -10.00
N TYR A 41 7.25 -0.34 -10.10
CA TYR A 41 8.10 -0.92 -9.06
C TYR A 41 8.47 0.06 -7.95
N GLY A 42 7.95 1.30 -8.00
CA GLY A 42 8.18 2.32 -6.98
C GLY A 42 9.59 2.88 -6.97
N ILE A 43 10.31 2.81 -8.10
CA ILE A 43 11.64 3.42 -8.24
C ILE A 43 11.53 4.95 -8.19
N PHE A 44 10.42 5.51 -8.69
CA PHE A 44 10.11 6.94 -8.60
C PHE A 44 8.60 7.18 -8.45
N THR A 45 8.24 8.32 -7.86
CA THR A 45 6.85 8.79 -7.72
C THR A 45 6.66 10.11 -8.49
N ILE A 46 5.41 10.49 -8.74
CA ILE A 46 5.07 11.78 -9.36
C ILE A 46 4.76 12.77 -8.22
N PRO A 47 5.72 13.63 -7.82
CA PRO A 47 5.61 14.45 -6.62
C PRO A 47 4.50 15.50 -6.69
N VAL A 48 4.13 15.96 -7.88
CA VAL A 48 3.11 17.02 -8.07
C VAL A 48 1.68 16.50 -7.87
N LEU A 49 1.44 15.23 -8.19
CA LEU A 49 0.12 14.63 -8.10
C LEU A 49 -0.02 13.71 -6.88
N GLU A 50 1.07 13.50 -6.14
CA GLU A 50 1.16 12.49 -5.09
C GLU A 50 0.64 11.13 -5.60
N ILE A 51 1.05 10.76 -6.83
CA ILE A 51 0.73 9.47 -7.44
C ILE A 51 1.99 8.64 -7.53
N GLY A 52 1.96 7.44 -6.97
CA GLY A 52 3.13 6.58 -6.92
C GLY A 52 2.83 5.19 -6.39
N PHE A 53 3.71 4.25 -6.74
CA PHE A 53 3.72 2.89 -6.24
C PHE A 53 4.75 2.81 -5.11
N PHE A 54 4.37 2.28 -3.94
CA PHE A 54 5.27 2.09 -2.81
C PHE A 54 5.41 0.61 -2.46
N LYS A 55 6.67 0.14 -2.42
CA LYS A 55 7.02 -1.18 -1.86
C LYS A 55 7.66 -0.97 -0.49
N ASP A 56 7.24 -1.77 0.48
CA ASP A 56 7.82 -1.76 1.83
C ASP A 56 9.27 -2.26 1.85
N THR A 57 9.65 -3.05 0.83
CA THR A 57 11.00 -3.54 0.59
C THR A 57 11.59 -2.92 -0.69
N PRO A 58 12.85 -2.48 -0.69
CA PRO A 58 13.52 -1.98 -1.90
C PRO A 58 13.58 -3.08 -2.99
N PRO A 59 13.56 -2.70 -4.29
CA PRO A 59 13.62 -3.68 -5.38
C PRO A 59 14.87 -4.57 -5.29
N GLY A 60 14.65 -5.88 -5.33
CA GLY A 60 15.73 -6.87 -5.34
C GLY A 60 16.39 -7.03 -6.71
N ALA A 61 17.48 -7.80 -6.79
CA ALA A 61 18.18 -8.07 -8.06
C ALA A 61 17.26 -8.66 -9.15
N PHE A 62 16.33 -9.54 -8.76
CA PHE A 62 15.37 -10.14 -9.68
C PHE A 62 14.28 -9.16 -10.14
N ASP A 63 13.93 -8.16 -9.32
CA ASP A 63 13.01 -7.09 -9.70
C ASP A 63 13.62 -6.23 -10.83
N TYR A 64 14.91 -5.85 -10.70
CA TYR A 64 15.62 -5.14 -11.76
C TYR A 64 15.76 -5.97 -13.03
N PHE A 65 16.08 -7.26 -12.90
CA PHE A 65 16.12 -8.18 -14.04
C PHE A 65 14.76 -8.21 -14.76
N TYR A 66 13.67 -8.34 -14.00
CA TYR A 66 12.32 -8.35 -14.55
C TYR A 66 11.98 -7.04 -15.27
N ILE A 67 12.27 -5.88 -14.67
CA ILE A 67 12.03 -4.57 -15.29
C ILE A 67 12.73 -4.49 -16.65
N VAL A 68 14.01 -4.86 -16.71
CA VAL A 68 14.77 -4.83 -17.96
C VAL A 68 14.22 -5.83 -18.97
N ALA A 69 14.01 -7.08 -18.57
CA ALA A 69 13.56 -8.15 -19.46
C ALA A 69 12.15 -7.87 -20.01
N ALA A 70 11.20 -7.47 -19.15
CA ALA A 70 9.86 -7.11 -19.55
C ALA A 70 9.84 -5.89 -20.47
N SER A 71 10.67 -4.86 -20.19
CA SER A 71 10.77 -3.67 -21.04
C SER A 71 11.25 -4.02 -22.45
N VAL A 72 12.28 -4.86 -22.56
CA VAL A 72 12.81 -5.30 -23.84
C VAL A 72 11.78 -6.10 -24.61
N LEU A 73 11.14 -7.11 -23.98
CA LEU A 73 10.14 -7.94 -24.62
C LEU A 73 8.94 -7.11 -25.10
N SER A 74 8.41 -6.21 -24.25
CA SER A 74 7.29 -5.34 -24.61
C SER A 74 7.65 -4.37 -25.74
N ALA A 75 8.85 -3.79 -25.72
CA ALA A 75 9.32 -2.91 -26.80
C ALA A 75 9.48 -3.65 -28.14
N LEU A 76 9.98 -4.90 -28.11
CA LEU A 76 10.08 -5.76 -29.29
C LEU A 76 8.70 -6.08 -29.86
N ILE A 77 7.74 -6.46 -29.01
CA ILE A 77 6.36 -6.75 -29.41
C ILE A 77 5.74 -5.54 -30.10
N VAL A 78 5.73 -4.37 -29.44
CA VAL A 78 5.09 -3.15 -30.00
C VAL A 78 5.76 -2.71 -31.29
N THR A 79 7.08 -2.84 -31.40
CA THR A 79 7.82 -2.51 -32.64
C THR A 79 7.44 -3.44 -33.79
N LEU A 80 7.37 -4.74 -33.54
CA LEU A 80 6.96 -5.72 -34.55
C LEU A 80 5.51 -5.52 -34.94
N THR A 81 4.59 -5.33 -33.99
CA THR A 81 3.18 -5.04 -34.27
C THR A 81 3.03 -3.79 -35.13
N LYS A 82 3.76 -2.70 -34.83
CA LYS A 82 3.75 -1.49 -35.68
C LYS A 82 4.21 -1.79 -37.11
N TYR A 83 5.25 -2.61 -37.27
CA TYR A 83 5.70 -3.04 -38.59
C TYR A 83 4.62 -3.85 -39.32
N SER A 84 4.02 -4.85 -38.66
CA SER A 84 2.96 -5.69 -39.23
C SER A 84 1.72 -4.89 -39.65
N VAL A 85 1.34 -3.87 -38.87
CA VAL A 85 0.25 -2.93 -39.21
C VAL A 85 0.63 -2.07 -40.42
N LYS A 86 1.86 -1.53 -40.45
CA LYS A 86 2.35 -0.72 -41.59
C LYS A 86 2.42 -1.52 -42.89
N THR A 87 2.72 -2.82 -42.80
CA THR A 87 2.75 -3.74 -43.96
C THR A 87 1.38 -4.35 -44.27
N LYS A 88 0.28 -3.89 -43.64
CA LYS A 88 -1.10 -4.36 -43.83
C LYS A 88 -1.32 -5.86 -43.59
N LEU A 89 -0.49 -6.49 -42.76
CA LEU A 89 -0.62 -7.91 -42.42
C LEU A 89 -1.68 -8.16 -41.33
N VAL A 90 -2.22 -7.11 -40.72
CA VAL A 90 -3.22 -7.14 -39.63
C VAL A 90 -4.26 -6.06 -39.91
N SER A 91 -5.54 -6.30 -39.60
CA SER A 91 -6.60 -5.27 -39.76
C SER A 91 -6.31 -4.06 -38.87
N LYS A 92 -6.64 -2.85 -39.33
CA LYS A 92 -6.52 -1.61 -38.53
C LYS A 92 -7.34 -1.68 -37.22
N GLY A 93 -8.28 -2.61 -37.09
CA GLY A 93 -9.15 -2.81 -35.92
C GLY A 93 -8.55 -3.69 -34.80
N ALA A 94 -7.50 -4.47 -35.08
CA ALA A 94 -6.66 -5.01 -34.01
C ALA A 94 -5.74 -3.85 -33.57
N SER A 95 -6.29 -2.95 -32.77
CA SER A 95 -5.56 -1.75 -32.36
C SER A 95 -4.23 -2.18 -31.73
N ILE A 96 -3.16 -1.45 -32.05
CA ILE A 96 -1.87 -1.58 -31.35
C ILE A 96 -2.10 -1.52 -29.83
N LEU A 97 -3.15 -0.80 -29.43
CA LEU A 97 -3.70 -0.74 -28.07
C LEU A 97 -4.20 -2.10 -27.54
N GLY A 98 -4.81 -2.97 -28.33
CA GLY A 98 -5.35 -4.27 -27.93
C GLY A 98 -4.26 -5.34 -27.75
N VAL A 99 -3.22 -5.32 -28.58
CA VAL A 99 -2.03 -6.18 -28.39
C VAL A 99 -1.20 -5.67 -27.21
N SER A 100 -1.07 -4.35 -27.05
CA SER A 100 -0.46 -3.80 -25.84
C SER A 100 -1.32 -4.02 -24.61
N ALA A 101 -2.65 -3.92 -24.69
CA ALA A 101 -3.56 -4.16 -23.57
C ALA A 101 -3.55 -5.64 -23.14
N GLY A 102 -3.42 -6.58 -24.09
CA GLY A 102 -3.21 -8.00 -23.79
C GLY A 102 -1.85 -8.25 -23.11
N ALA A 103 -0.79 -7.56 -23.54
CA ALA A 103 0.52 -7.61 -22.88
C ALA A 103 0.51 -6.91 -21.51
N PHE A 104 -0.26 -5.82 -21.34
CA PHE A 104 -0.44 -5.11 -20.08
C PHE A 104 -1.29 -5.90 -19.08
N ALA A 105 -2.35 -6.58 -19.54
CA ALA A 105 -3.21 -7.41 -18.69
C ALA A 105 -2.51 -8.70 -18.24
N ALA A 106 -1.61 -9.26 -19.07
CA ALA A 106 -0.80 -10.43 -18.72
C ALA A 106 0.34 -10.11 -17.73
N VAL A 107 0.71 -8.84 -17.56
CA VAL A 107 1.92 -8.38 -16.87
C VAL A 107 1.57 -7.21 -15.94
N CYS A 108 0.41 -7.27 -15.30
CA CYS A 108 0.02 -6.23 -14.36
C CYS A 108 0.99 -6.26 -13.16
N PRO A 109 1.86 -5.25 -12.97
CA PRO A 109 2.75 -5.22 -11.81
C PRO A 109 1.94 -4.98 -10.53
N VAL A 110 0.66 -4.60 -10.63
CA VAL A 110 -0.26 -4.33 -9.53
C VAL A 110 -0.53 -5.58 -8.67
N CYS A 111 -0.13 -6.78 -9.10
CA CYS A 111 -0.16 -7.99 -8.27
C CYS A 111 0.94 -8.05 -7.21
N LEU A 112 1.96 -7.19 -7.31
CA LEU A 112 2.81 -6.84 -6.19
C LEU A 112 1.91 -6.14 -5.18
N GLY A 113 1.94 -6.51 -3.89
CA GLY A 113 1.23 -5.77 -2.84
C GLY A 113 1.75 -4.33 -2.76
N VAL A 114 1.24 -3.45 -3.62
CA VAL A 114 1.67 -2.07 -3.72
C VAL A 114 0.57 -1.19 -3.16
N ASN A 115 0.98 -0.38 -2.19
CA ASN A 115 0.16 0.72 -1.70
C ASN A 115 0.09 1.78 -2.81
N PHE A 116 -1.12 2.04 -3.30
CA PHE A 116 -1.34 3.02 -4.36
C PHE A 116 -1.48 4.40 -3.74
N LEU A 117 -0.53 5.31 -3.99
CA LEU A 117 -0.64 6.70 -3.57
C LEU A 117 -1.56 7.43 -4.56
N VAL A 118 -2.67 7.99 -4.07
CA VAL A 118 -3.59 8.86 -4.83
C VAL A 118 -3.95 10.03 -3.95
N LEU A 119 -3.61 11.25 -4.38
CA LEU A 119 -3.99 12.48 -3.67
C LEU A 119 -3.57 12.43 -2.18
N GLY A 120 -2.39 11.87 -1.90
CA GLY A 120 -1.85 11.78 -0.55
C GLY A 120 -2.42 10.68 0.32
N ASN A 121 -3.33 9.85 -0.22
CA ASN A 121 -3.90 8.69 0.45
C ASN A 121 -3.37 7.39 -0.16
N PHE A 122 -3.12 6.39 0.68
CA PHE A 122 -2.70 5.08 0.20
C PHE A 122 -3.89 4.13 0.14
N ILE A 123 -4.12 3.53 -1.02
CA ILE A 123 -5.07 2.44 -1.20
C ILE A 123 -4.27 1.15 -1.19
N THR A 124 -4.34 0.42 -0.07
CA THR A 124 -3.73 -0.90 0.06
C THR A 124 -4.68 -1.91 -0.58
N ILE A 125 -4.35 -2.42 -1.77
CA ILE A 125 -5.09 -3.55 -2.34
C ILE A 125 -4.64 -4.79 -1.56
N PRO A 126 -5.55 -5.62 -1.00
CA PRO A 126 -5.21 -6.78 -0.16
C PRO A 126 -4.63 -7.93 -0.99
N LEU A 127 -3.46 -7.71 -1.59
CA LEU A 127 -2.70 -8.66 -2.41
C LEU A 127 -1.46 -9.17 -1.65
N VAL A 128 -1.40 -8.93 -0.33
CA VAL A 128 -0.33 -9.40 0.57
C VAL A 128 -0.16 -10.92 0.48
N PHE A 129 -1.23 -11.67 0.20
CA PHE A 129 -1.17 -13.12 -0.01
C PHE A 129 -0.37 -13.55 -1.25
N LEU A 130 -0.13 -12.66 -2.21
CA LEU A 130 0.66 -12.94 -3.43
C LEU A 130 2.16 -12.70 -3.24
N ILE A 131 2.58 -12.04 -2.15
CA ILE A 131 3.99 -11.78 -1.83
C ILE A 131 4.86 -13.05 -1.89
N PRO A 132 4.50 -14.19 -1.27
CA PRO A 132 5.30 -15.41 -1.36
C PRO A 132 5.34 -16.02 -2.78
N TYR A 133 4.40 -15.64 -3.65
CA TYR A 133 4.30 -16.14 -5.02
C TYR A 133 4.86 -15.16 -6.04
N LEU A 134 5.41 -14.02 -5.60
CA LEU A 134 5.80 -12.92 -6.48
C LEU A 134 6.82 -13.35 -7.55
N PHE A 135 7.82 -14.12 -7.14
CA PHE A 135 8.83 -14.67 -8.03
C PHE A 135 8.21 -15.51 -9.16
N TRP A 136 7.22 -16.35 -8.82
CA TRP A 136 6.53 -17.21 -9.78
C TRP A 136 5.63 -16.42 -10.73
N ILE A 137 4.98 -15.36 -10.24
CA ILE A 137 4.15 -14.47 -11.05
C ILE A 137 5.03 -13.71 -12.06
N GLN A 138 6.19 -13.22 -11.62
CA GLN A 138 7.16 -12.56 -12.50
C GLN A 138 7.68 -13.53 -13.59
N LEU A 139 8.01 -14.77 -13.23
CA LEU A 139 8.37 -15.79 -14.21
C LEU A 139 7.24 -16.09 -15.21
N ALA A 140 6.01 -16.23 -14.73
CA ALA A 140 4.85 -16.45 -15.59
C ALA A 140 4.62 -15.27 -16.56
N GLY A 141 4.79 -14.03 -16.08
CA GLY A 141 4.71 -12.82 -16.92
C GLY A 141 5.77 -12.79 -18.02
N LEU A 142 7.03 -13.12 -17.70
CA LEU A 142 8.09 -13.21 -18.72
C LEU A 142 7.83 -14.33 -19.73
N ALA A 143 7.28 -15.46 -19.28
CA ALA A 143 6.90 -16.56 -20.17
C ALA A 143 5.79 -16.13 -21.16
N LEU A 144 4.76 -15.43 -20.67
CA LEU A 144 3.68 -14.90 -21.50
C LEU A 144 4.18 -13.84 -22.49
N LEU A 145 5.05 -12.92 -22.07
CA LEU A 145 5.67 -11.93 -22.97
C LEU A 145 6.53 -12.61 -24.05
N THR A 146 7.31 -13.61 -23.66
CA THR A 146 8.13 -14.37 -24.61
C THR A 146 7.25 -15.11 -25.62
N PHE A 147 6.14 -15.70 -25.17
CA PHE A 147 5.17 -16.34 -26.05
C PHE A 147 4.49 -15.32 -26.98
N GLY A 148 4.06 -14.17 -26.47
CA GLY A 148 3.47 -13.09 -27.26
C GLY A 148 4.43 -12.54 -28.33
N LEU A 149 5.71 -12.38 -27.98
CA LEU A 149 6.77 -12.03 -28.92
C LEU A 149 6.94 -13.11 -29.99
N TRP A 150 6.96 -14.39 -29.60
CA TRP A 150 7.06 -15.50 -30.55
C TRP A 150 5.90 -15.51 -31.55
N VAL A 151 4.65 -15.34 -31.09
CA VAL A 151 3.47 -15.27 -31.97
C VAL A 151 3.57 -14.08 -32.93
N THR A 152 3.93 -12.90 -32.42
CA THR A 152 4.05 -11.66 -33.20
C THR A 152 5.17 -11.75 -34.25
N ALA A 153 6.31 -12.31 -33.84
CA ALA A 153 7.46 -12.53 -34.71
C ALA A 153 7.16 -13.56 -35.80
N LYS A 154 6.55 -14.69 -35.44
CA LYS A 154 6.18 -15.73 -36.39
C LYS A 154 5.18 -15.21 -37.43
N SER A 155 4.15 -14.48 -37.00
CA SER A 155 3.19 -13.84 -37.89
C SER A 155 3.87 -12.86 -38.87
N SER A 156 4.83 -12.07 -38.38
CA SER A 156 5.60 -11.13 -39.20
C SER A 156 6.56 -11.80 -40.17
N TYR A 157 7.09 -12.98 -39.84
CA TYR A 157 8.00 -13.75 -40.68
C TYR A 157 7.26 -14.56 -41.75
N GLU A 158 6.15 -15.21 -41.38
CA GLU A 158 5.37 -16.04 -42.30
C GLU A 158 4.41 -15.21 -43.18
N ASN A 159 4.23 -13.91 -42.88
CA ASN A 159 3.21 -13.03 -43.50
C ASN A 159 1.77 -13.58 -43.37
N ILE A 160 1.50 -14.36 -42.33
CA ILE A 160 0.19 -14.95 -42.05
C ILE A 160 -0.35 -14.32 -40.77
N CYS A 161 -1.55 -13.75 -40.83
CA CYS A 161 -2.24 -13.22 -39.65
C CYS A 161 -2.85 -14.38 -38.85
N ILE A 162 -2.26 -14.73 -37.70
CA ILE A 162 -2.77 -15.81 -36.83
C ILE A 162 -4.02 -15.36 -36.03
N ALA A 163 -4.17 -14.05 -35.80
CA ALA A 163 -5.28 -13.46 -35.05
C ALA A 163 -6.49 -13.04 -35.93
N CYS A 164 -6.39 -13.17 -37.25
CA CYS A 164 -7.45 -12.80 -38.19
C CYS A 164 -8.34 -14.02 -38.49
N MET A 165 -9.07 -14.52 -37.49
CA MET A 165 -10.22 -15.39 -37.73
C MET A 165 -11.50 -14.61 -37.41
N THR A 166 -11.81 -13.58 -38.21
CA THR A 166 -13.18 -13.08 -38.37
C THR A 166 -13.33 -12.49 -39.78
N ASN A 167 -14.31 -13.02 -40.51
CA ASN A 167 -14.65 -12.62 -41.88
C ASN A 167 -15.06 -11.14 -41.99
N GLU A 168 -14.81 -10.61 -43.19
CA GLU A 168 -15.15 -9.31 -43.79
C GLU A 168 -16.26 -8.46 -43.14
N LYS A 169 -15.98 -7.16 -42.95
CA LYS A 169 -16.50 -6.09 -43.84
C LYS A 169 -15.90 -4.72 -43.50
N GLU A 170 -15.79 -3.92 -44.55
CA GLU A 170 -15.16 -2.60 -44.60
C GLU A 170 -15.63 -1.60 -43.54
N THR A 171 -14.70 -0.78 -43.03
CA THR A 171 -14.93 0.65 -42.81
C THR A 171 -13.62 1.41 -42.99
N LYS A 172 -13.61 2.34 -43.94
CA LYS A 172 -12.53 3.30 -44.15
C LYS A 172 -12.56 4.30 -42.99
N GLY A 173 -11.52 4.27 -42.16
CA GLY A 173 -11.22 5.31 -41.18
C GLY A 173 -9.71 5.54 -41.13
N ASP A 174 -9.27 6.75 -41.47
CA ASP A 174 -7.88 7.17 -41.25
C ASP A 174 -7.68 7.51 -39.78
N ALA A 175 -7.37 6.49 -38.98
CA ALA A 175 -6.88 6.68 -37.62
C ALA A 175 -5.35 6.71 -37.65
N SER A 176 -4.79 7.91 -37.56
CA SER A 176 -3.39 8.14 -37.23
C SER A 176 -3.22 8.10 -35.71
N LEU A 177 -2.05 7.65 -35.22
CA LEU A 177 -1.70 7.41 -33.81
C LEU A 177 -1.88 8.65 -32.87
N PHE A 178 -2.19 9.82 -33.43
CA PHE A 178 -2.39 11.10 -32.74
C PHE A 178 -3.51 11.94 -33.41
N GLY A 179 -4.43 11.30 -34.14
CA GLY A 179 -5.48 11.98 -34.90
C GLY A 179 -6.46 12.77 -34.04
N ASP A 180 -6.70 12.32 -32.82
CA ASP A 180 -7.78 12.84 -31.97
C ASP A 180 -7.31 13.84 -30.89
N PHE A 181 -6.01 14.17 -30.85
CA PHE A 181 -5.53 15.24 -29.98
C PHE A 181 -5.60 16.59 -30.70
N THR A 182 -6.25 17.56 -30.05
CA THR A 182 -6.14 18.98 -30.43
C THR A 182 -4.66 19.40 -30.47
N PRO A 183 -4.28 20.42 -31.27
CA PRO A 183 -2.90 20.90 -31.33
C PRO A 183 -2.34 21.18 -29.92
N LEU A 184 -3.18 21.76 -29.06
CA LEU A 184 -2.87 22.05 -27.65
C LEU A 184 -2.52 20.79 -26.85
N GLN A 185 -3.27 19.70 -26.99
CA GLN A 185 -3.00 18.43 -26.29
C GLN A 185 -1.70 17.77 -26.76
N LYS A 186 -1.32 17.94 -28.04
CA LYS A 186 -0.03 17.47 -28.55
C LYS A 186 1.11 18.28 -27.93
N TYR A 187 1.00 19.60 -27.87
CA TYR A 187 2.00 20.46 -27.21
C TYR A 187 2.09 20.21 -25.71
N ILE A 188 0.98 19.93 -25.03
CA ILE A 188 0.96 19.54 -23.61
C ILE A 188 1.65 18.20 -23.42
N PHE A 189 1.35 17.18 -24.24
CA PHE A 189 1.98 15.87 -24.13
C PHE A 189 3.49 15.91 -24.39
N PHE A 190 3.92 16.57 -25.48
CA PHE A 190 5.33 16.76 -25.77
C PHE A 190 6.02 17.68 -24.77
N GLY A 191 5.32 18.69 -24.23
CA GLY A 191 5.81 19.55 -23.17
C GLY A 191 6.02 18.80 -21.86
N LEU A 192 5.07 17.96 -21.44
CA LEU A 192 5.17 17.08 -20.28
C LEU A 192 6.30 16.06 -20.44
N MET A 193 6.48 15.51 -21.65
CA MET A 193 7.58 14.60 -21.96
C MET A 193 8.94 15.31 -21.90
N LEU A 194 9.03 16.55 -22.40
CA LEU A 194 10.25 17.35 -22.39
C LEU A 194 10.61 17.83 -20.98
N VAL A 195 9.61 18.21 -20.18
CA VAL A 195 9.76 18.49 -18.74
C VAL A 195 10.20 17.24 -17.99
N ALA A 196 9.61 16.07 -18.26
CA ALA A 196 10.04 14.81 -17.66
C ALA A 196 11.48 14.45 -18.01
N ILE A 197 11.90 14.68 -19.27
CA ILE A 197 13.28 14.46 -19.73
C ILE A 197 14.25 15.46 -19.08
N LEU A 198 13.86 16.74 -18.94
CA LEU A 198 14.68 17.76 -18.28
C LEU A 198 14.80 17.51 -16.76
N LEU A 199 13.74 17.05 -16.10
CA LEU A 199 13.75 16.64 -14.69
C LEU A 199 14.60 15.38 -14.48
N LEU A 200 14.52 14.42 -15.40
CA LEU A 200 15.45 13.30 -15.47
C LEU A 200 16.87 13.84 -15.57
N GLY A 201 17.16 14.64 -16.60
CA GLY A 201 18.45 15.31 -16.81
C GLY A 201 18.99 15.99 -15.55
N TYR A 202 18.15 16.77 -14.86
CA TYR A 202 18.51 17.46 -13.61
C TYR A 202 18.87 16.50 -12.47
N GLN A 203 18.17 15.37 -12.35
CA GLN A 203 18.42 14.36 -11.31
C GLN A 203 19.56 13.39 -11.63
N ILE A 204 20.00 13.28 -12.89
CA ILE A 204 21.23 12.57 -13.28
C ILE A 204 22.48 13.46 -13.22
N ILE A 205 22.36 14.79 -13.09
CA ILE A 205 23.53 15.70 -12.90
C ILE A 205 24.38 15.27 -11.68
N PRO A 206 23.80 14.94 -10.49
CA PRO A 206 24.56 14.38 -9.38
C PRO A 206 25.17 12.99 -9.67
N LEU A 207 24.56 12.19 -10.56
CA LEU A 207 25.03 10.85 -10.91
C LEU A 207 26.21 10.87 -11.92
N VAL A 208 26.27 11.90 -12.76
CA VAL A 208 27.34 12.08 -13.77
C VAL A 208 28.52 12.89 -13.21
N ILE A 209 28.27 13.81 -12.27
CA ILE A 209 29.31 14.61 -11.60
C ILE A 209 29.79 13.93 -10.29
N GLY A 210 28.97 13.07 -9.67
CA GLY A 210 29.32 12.37 -8.43
C GLY A 210 30.25 11.15 -8.59
N ASN A 211 30.59 10.76 -9.82
CA ASN A 211 31.35 9.53 -10.10
C ASN A 211 32.88 9.67 -9.93
N THR A 212 33.38 10.66 -9.18
CA THR A 212 34.80 10.74 -8.79
C THR A 212 35.08 10.46 -7.32
N ILE A 213 34.11 10.01 -6.51
CA ILE A 213 34.42 9.50 -5.15
C ILE A 213 33.57 8.26 -4.82
N GLY A 214 34.21 7.09 -4.91
CA GLY A 214 33.95 5.85 -4.15
C GLY A 214 32.56 5.19 -4.32
N GLY A 215 32.43 3.97 -4.85
CA GLY A 215 33.20 2.79 -4.45
C GLY A 215 32.59 2.19 -3.18
N ALA A 216 31.96 1.03 -3.35
CA ALA A 216 31.28 0.21 -2.34
C ALA A 216 31.77 0.35 -0.89
N ALA A 217 30.82 0.58 0.02
CA ALA A 217 30.90 0.10 1.39
C ALA A 217 29.50 -0.32 1.84
N VAL A 218 29.38 -1.59 2.21
CA VAL A 218 28.36 -2.05 3.16
C VAL A 218 28.52 -1.18 4.39
N ALA A 219 27.58 -0.26 4.62
CA ALA A 219 27.56 0.52 5.83
C ALA A 219 27.08 -0.39 6.97
N THR A 220 28.03 -1.07 7.60
CA THR A 220 27.96 -1.26 9.05
C THR A 220 27.96 0.14 9.66
N GLY A 221 26.77 0.64 10.02
CA GLY A 221 26.60 1.94 10.64
C GLY A 221 27.29 2.00 12.00
N HIS A 222 28.51 2.52 12.02
CA HIS A 222 29.12 3.11 13.21
C HIS A 222 29.81 4.40 12.79
N ASN A 223 29.08 5.52 12.94
CA ASN A 223 29.56 6.79 13.48
C ASN A 223 28.53 7.91 13.20
N THR A 224 27.57 8.05 14.10
CA THR A 224 27.31 9.36 14.69
C THR A 224 27.66 9.21 16.17
N ASN A 225 28.32 10.22 16.74
CA ASN A 225 28.57 10.34 18.19
C ASN A 225 27.24 10.55 18.93
N MET A 226 26.32 9.58 18.85
CA MET A 226 25.03 9.58 19.53
C MET A 226 24.95 8.25 20.27
N ASN A 227 25.38 8.26 21.53
CA ASN A 227 25.20 7.15 22.46
C ASN A 227 23.71 7.04 22.82
N VAL A 228 22.87 6.63 21.86
CA VAL A 228 21.46 6.33 22.11
C VAL A 228 21.31 4.84 22.30
N ASP A 229 20.92 4.48 23.51
CA ASP A 229 20.57 3.12 23.86
C ASP A 229 19.24 2.75 23.21
N LEU A 230 19.30 2.03 22.09
CA LEU A 230 18.12 1.57 21.35
C LEU A 230 17.25 0.64 22.19
N ALA A 231 17.84 -0.13 23.11
CA ALA A 231 17.08 -1.02 23.98
C ALA A 231 16.26 -0.22 24.99
N ASP A 232 16.84 0.84 25.57
CA ASP A 232 16.12 1.78 26.45
C ASP A 232 14.97 2.47 25.71
N VAL A 233 15.23 3.05 24.53
CA VAL A 233 14.18 3.70 23.71
C VAL A 233 13.07 2.71 23.37
N THR A 234 13.42 1.49 22.96
CA THR A 234 12.44 0.46 22.64
C THR A 234 11.61 0.08 23.87
N ASN A 235 12.24 -0.07 25.05
CA ASN A 235 11.54 -0.44 26.28
C ASN A 235 10.61 0.67 26.79
N GLN A 236 10.92 1.95 26.55
CA GLN A 236 10.01 3.06 26.85
C GLN A 236 8.73 3.01 25.99
N VAL A 237 8.83 2.55 24.74
CA VAL A 237 7.70 2.48 23.79
C VAL A 237 6.93 1.15 23.92
N LEU A 238 7.67 0.05 24.11
CA LEU A 238 7.19 -1.33 24.08
C LEU A 238 7.73 -2.11 25.28
N PRO A 239 7.32 -1.76 26.51
CA PRO A 239 7.72 -2.52 27.69
C PRO A 239 7.23 -3.96 27.58
N GLU A 240 8.04 -4.91 28.05
CA GLU A 240 7.73 -6.35 27.95
C GLU A 240 6.39 -6.73 28.60
N ASN A 241 6.10 -6.13 29.75
CA ASN A 241 4.84 -6.33 30.48
C ASN A 241 3.65 -5.57 29.86
N GLY A 242 3.91 -4.69 28.88
CA GLY A 242 2.91 -3.81 28.29
C GLY A 242 2.52 -2.63 29.17
N PHE A 243 1.35 -2.09 28.87
CA PHE A 243 0.73 -1.02 29.63
C PHE A 243 -0.64 -1.44 30.15
N THR A 244 -0.92 -1.07 31.39
CA THR A 244 -2.27 -1.07 31.94
C THR A 244 -2.78 0.36 31.97
N VAL A 245 -3.92 0.58 31.33
CA VAL A 245 -4.68 1.82 31.42
C VAL A 245 -5.71 1.63 32.53
N ASP A 246 -5.90 2.61 33.40
CA ASP A 246 -6.81 2.49 34.56
C ASP A 246 -8.30 2.35 34.18
N VAL A 247 -8.62 2.39 32.89
CA VAL A 247 -9.96 2.21 32.34
C VAL A 247 -10.43 0.77 32.56
N LYS A 248 -11.66 0.62 33.04
CA LYS A 248 -12.28 -0.69 33.32
C LYS A 248 -13.18 -1.12 32.18
N TRP A 249 -13.41 -2.43 32.03
CA TRP A 249 -14.38 -2.93 31.06
C TRP A 249 -15.84 -2.66 31.47
N GLY A 250 -16.14 -2.69 32.76
CA GLY A 250 -17.50 -2.51 33.26
C GLY A 250 -18.46 -3.56 32.68
N ASP A 251 -19.63 -3.13 32.21
CA ASP A 251 -20.61 -3.98 31.54
C ASP A 251 -20.52 -3.93 30.00
N SER A 252 -19.53 -3.23 29.42
CA SER A 252 -19.44 -3.03 27.97
C SER A 252 -19.27 -4.35 27.21
N VAL A 253 -18.42 -5.25 27.71
CA VAL A 253 -18.18 -6.57 27.13
C VAL A 253 -19.43 -7.45 27.22
N SER A 254 -20.10 -7.46 28.38
CA SER A 254 -21.31 -8.27 28.56
C SER A 254 -22.46 -7.78 27.67
N LYS A 255 -22.61 -6.46 27.51
CA LYS A 255 -23.54 -5.85 26.55
C LYS A 255 -23.24 -6.27 25.11
N MET A 256 -21.97 -6.32 24.71
CA MET A 256 -21.60 -6.81 23.37
C MET A 256 -22.00 -8.26 23.16
N VAL A 257 -21.76 -9.13 24.15
CA VAL A 257 -22.12 -10.54 24.05
C VAL A 257 -23.63 -10.74 24.02
N LYS A 258 -24.37 -10.08 24.94
CA LYS A 258 -25.84 -10.17 25.01
C LYS A 258 -26.56 -9.61 23.79
N SER A 259 -26.01 -8.57 23.17
CA SER A 259 -26.58 -7.96 21.95
C SER A 259 -26.22 -8.71 20.67
N GLY A 260 -25.39 -9.76 20.75
CA GLY A 260 -24.86 -10.47 19.59
C GLY A 260 -23.77 -9.70 18.82
N THR A 261 -23.33 -8.54 19.32
CA THR A 261 -22.20 -7.79 18.77
C THR A 261 -20.91 -8.62 18.79
N LEU A 262 -20.76 -9.47 19.81
CA LEU A 262 -19.65 -10.39 19.95
C LEU A 262 -20.14 -11.80 20.29
N ASP A 263 -19.92 -12.73 19.38
CA ASP A 263 -20.08 -14.17 19.58
C ASP A 263 -18.74 -14.76 20.02
N VAL A 264 -18.69 -15.26 21.25
CA VAL A 264 -17.47 -15.76 21.89
C VAL A 264 -16.87 -16.95 21.12
N ASN A 265 -17.70 -17.82 20.56
CA ASN A 265 -17.23 -19.00 19.82
C ASN A 265 -16.65 -18.60 18.47
N LYS A 266 -17.34 -17.73 17.73
CA LYS A 266 -16.82 -17.18 16.46
C LYS A 266 -15.52 -16.41 16.69
N PHE A 267 -15.46 -15.63 17.76
CA PHE A 267 -14.27 -14.87 18.11
C PHE A 267 -13.09 -15.79 18.44
N ASN A 268 -13.31 -16.82 19.28
CA ASN A 268 -12.28 -17.82 19.58
C ASN A 268 -11.80 -18.55 18.31
N ASP A 269 -12.72 -18.87 17.40
CA ASP A 269 -12.41 -19.48 16.11
C ASP A 269 -11.51 -18.60 15.24
N ILE A 270 -11.81 -17.31 15.14
CA ILE A 270 -10.98 -16.34 14.41
C ILE A 270 -9.59 -16.24 15.05
N MET A 271 -9.54 -16.07 16.37
CA MET A 271 -8.30 -15.96 17.13
C MET A 271 -7.41 -17.21 16.96
N THR A 272 -8.01 -18.39 17.00
CA THR A 272 -7.30 -19.67 16.83
C THR A 272 -6.88 -19.89 15.37
N LYS A 273 -7.81 -19.79 14.42
CA LYS A 273 -7.57 -20.19 13.01
C LYS A 273 -6.74 -19.16 12.23
N ARG A 274 -6.91 -17.86 12.50
CA ARG A 274 -6.21 -16.80 11.78
C ARG A 274 -4.90 -16.39 12.46
N TYR A 275 -4.85 -16.39 13.79
CA TYR A 275 -3.72 -15.85 14.53
C TYR A 275 -2.96 -16.89 15.36
N GLY A 276 -3.45 -18.13 15.45
CA GLY A 276 -2.82 -19.17 16.29
C GLY A 276 -2.85 -18.84 17.78
N GLN A 277 -3.76 -17.97 18.21
CA GLN A 277 -3.86 -17.45 19.58
C GLN A 277 -5.23 -17.79 20.17
N PRO A 278 -5.48 -19.04 20.59
CA PRO A 278 -6.75 -19.38 21.25
C PRO A 278 -6.99 -18.49 22.49
N LEU A 279 -8.26 -18.25 22.82
CA LEU A 279 -8.59 -17.42 23.98
C LEU A 279 -8.03 -18.05 25.27
N THR A 280 -7.34 -17.23 26.05
CA THR A 280 -6.87 -17.58 27.40
C THR A 280 -8.03 -17.71 28.38
N GLU A 281 -7.82 -18.35 29.53
CA GLU A 281 -8.87 -18.49 30.54
C GLU A 281 -9.30 -17.13 31.12
N GLU A 282 -8.37 -16.19 31.26
CA GLU A 282 -8.65 -14.81 31.66
C GLU A 282 -9.53 -14.10 30.63
N GLN A 283 -9.25 -14.26 29.34
CA GLN A 283 -10.06 -13.68 28.27
C GLN A 283 -11.46 -14.30 28.21
N LYS A 284 -11.58 -15.63 28.37
CA LYS A 284 -12.88 -16.30 28.45
C LYS A 284 -13.69 -15.83 29.65
N LYS A 285 -13.04 -15.65 30.81
CA LYS A 285 -13.67 -15.10 32.01
C LYS A 285 -14.18 -13.68 31.76
N LEU A 286 -13.37 -12.81 31.14
CA LEU A 286 -13.81 -11.46 30.76
C LEU A 286 -15.05 -11.49 29.86
N LEU A 287 -15.06 -12.36 28.84
CA LEU A 287 -16.15 -12.48 27.87
C LEU A 287 -17.44 -13.12 28.43
N SER A 288 -17.35 -13.85 29.53
CA SER A 288 -18.49 -14.51 30.18
C SER A 288 -19.03 -13.75 31.40
N SER A 289 -18.29 -12.75 31.88
CA SER A 289 -18.68 -11.97 33.05
C SER A 289 -19.75 -10.93 32.69
N ASP A 290 -20.74 -10.75 33.56
CA ASP A 290 -21.76 -9.70 33.41
C ASP A 290 -21.19 -8.30 33.63
N PHE A 291 -20.16 -8.20 34.48
CA PHE A 291 -19.45 -6.98 34.80
C PHE A 291 -17.98 -7.32 35.12
N SER A 292 -17.05 -6.46 34.71
CA SER A 292 -15.63 -6.63 35.00
C SER A 292 -14.99 -5.33 35.47
N ASP A 293 -14.47 -5.36 36.70
CA ASP A 293 -13.59 -4.31 37.26
C ASP A 293 -12.15 -4.42 36.78
N GLU A 294 -11.84 -5.40 35.92
CA GLU A 294 -10.51 -5.58 35.36
C GLU A 294 -10.13 -4.39 34.47
N LYS A 295 -8.91 -3.91 34.66
CA LYS A 295 -8.33 -2.80 33.91
C LYS A 295 -7.89 -3.27 32.52
N LEU A 296 -8.01 -2.39 31.53
CA LEU A 296 -7.54 -2.66 30.18
C LEU A 296 -6.01 -2.72 30.18
N THR A 297 -5.47 -3.86 29.74
CA THR A 297 -4.02 -4.06 29.62
C THR A 297 -3.67 -4.44 28.19
N ILE A 298 -2.70 -3.78 27.57
CA ILE A 298 -2.19 -4.12 26.24
C ILE A 298 -0.70 -4.47 26.26
N ASN A 299 -0.36 -5.57 25.61
CA ASN A 299 1.01 -6.03 25.37
C ASN A 299 1.08 -6.81 24.05
N SER A 300 2.28 -7.28 23.69
CA SER A 300 2.53 -8.05 22.47
C SER A 300 1.75 -9.37 22.39
N LYS A 301 1.33 -9.94 23.53
CA LYS A 301 0.61 -11.22 23.59
C LYS A 301 -0.90 -11.08 23.39
N ASN A 302 -1.47 -9.92 23.72
CA ASN A 302 -2.93 -9.70 23.68
C ASN A 302 -3.38 -8.60 22.71
N ALA A 303 -2.46 -7.96 21.98
CA ALA A 303 -2.78 -6.88 21.06
C ALA A 303 -3.90 -7.25 20.06
N VAL A 304 -3.87 -8.47 19.51
CA VAL A 304 -4.89 -8.94 18.54
C VAL A 304 -6.26 -9.09 19.19
N PHE A 305 -6.30 -9.68 20.39
CA PHE A 305 -7.53 -9.77 21.18
C PHE A 305 -8.10 -8.38 21.49
N MET A 306 -7.24 -7.45 21.91
CA MET A 306 -7.60 -6.08 22.23
C MET A 306 -8.18 -5.35 21.02
N MET A 307 -7.53 -5.48 19.86
CA MET A 307 -8.01 -4.92 18.60
C MET A 307 -9.43 -5.39 18.30
N TYR A 308 -9.70 -6.70 18.33
CA TYR A 308 -11.02 -7.24 17.99
C TYR A 308 -12.12 -6.83 18.98
N ILE A 309 -11.84 -6.85 20.28
CA ILE A 309 -12.84 -6.44 21.28
C ILE A 309 -13.21 -4.96 21.09
N LEU A 310 -12.23 -4.08 20.95
CA LEU A 310 -12.49 -2.64 20.80
C LEU A 310 -13.08 -2.32 19.42
N TRP A 311 -12.73 -3.09 18.39
CA TRP A 311 -13.32 -2.97 17.06
C TRP A 311 -14.81 -3.34 17.08
N ALA A 312 -15.15 -4.51 17.64
CA ALA A 312 -16.54 -4.95 17.75
C ALA A 312 -17.37 -3.93 18.55
N MET A 313 -16.77 -3.38 19.61
CA MET A 313 -17.37 -2.36 20.44
C MET A 313 -17.71 -1.10 19.65
N SER A 314 -16.71 -0.40 19.11
CA SER A 314 -16.98 0.87 18.42
C SER A 314 -17.84 0.66 17.20
N LYS A 315 -17.56 -0.33 16.34
CA LYS A 315 -18.35 -0.56 15.12
C LYS A 315 -19.86 -0.60 15.38
N GLN A 316 -20.28 -1.22 16.48
CA GLN A 316 -21.69 -1.36 16.80
C GLN A 316 -22.24 -0.26 17.72
N ASN A 317 -21.36 0.44 18.45
CA ASN A 317 -21.78 1.43 19.43
C ASN A 317 -22.54 2.59 18.76
N ASP A 318 -23.78 2.84 19.17
CA ASP A 318 -24.58 3.98 18.71
C ASP A 318 -23.96 5.28 19.23
N ASN A 319 -23.08 5.88 18.41
CA ASN A 319 -22.33 7.08 18.73
C ASN A 319 -22.35 8.08 17.55
N GLN A 320 -22.44 9.37 17.86
CA GLN A 320 -22.43 10.42 16.85
C GLN A 320 -21.15 10.44 16.00
N ILE A 321 -19.97 10.12 16.56
CA ILE A 321 -18.70 10.10 15.82
C ILE A 321 -18.79 9.15 14.62
N LEU A 322 -19.44 8.01 14.83
CA LEU A 322 -19.69 7.03 13.80
C LEU A 322 -20.71 7.52 12.77
N HIS A 323 -21.85 8.05 13.21
CA HIS A 323 -22.89 8.54 12.29
C HIS A 323 -22.40 9.71 11.43
N ASP A 324 -21.51 10.56 11.96
CA ASP A 324 -20.91 11.70 11.27
C ASP A 324 -19.78 11.29 10.30
N SER A 325 -19.29 10.05 10.35
CA SER A 325 -18.15 9.61 9.55
C SER A 325 -18.54 9.32 8.09
N PRO A 326 -17.83 9.91 7.10
CA PRO A 326 -18.15 9.73 5.69
C PRO A 326 -17.86 8.32 5.17
N PHE A 327 -16.99 7.57 5.85
CA PHE A 327 -16.61 6.22 5.47
C PHE A 327 -17.46 5.17 6.17
N ALA A 328 -17.80 5.44 7.42
CA ALA A 328 -18.25 4.39 8.30
C ALA A 328 -19.70 3.96 7.98
N GLN A 329 -20.49 4.83 7.35
CA GLN A 329 -21.76 4.50 6.70
C GLN A 329 -21.69 3.36 5.66
N TYR A 330 -20.55 3.16 4.99
CA TYR A 330 -20.38 2.07 4.02
C TYR A 330 -20.20 0.70 4.68
N PHE A 331 -20.03 0.66 6.00
CA PHE A 331 -19.89 -0.58 6.77
C PHE A 331 -21.20 -1.05 7.41
N LYS A 332 -22.35 -0.47 7.03
CA LYS A 332 -23.66 -0.81 7.60
C LYS A 332 -23.99 -2.30 7.56
N ASP A 333 -23.68 -2.95 6.44
CA ASP A 333 -23.91 -4.39 6.26
C ASP A 333 -22.64 -5.22 6.45
N TYR A 334 -21.56 -4.62 6.96
CA TYR A 334 -20.27 -5.28 7.10
C TYR A 334 -20.26 -6.22 8.31
N ASP A 335 -20.04 -7.51 8.03
CA ASP A 335 -19.75 -8.51 9.06
C ASP A 335 -18.24 -8.64 9.26
N ILE A 336 -17.78 -8.41 10.47
CA ILE A 336 -16.38 -8.60 10.87
C ILE A 336 -16.06 -10.06 11.24
N GLY A 337 -17.07 -10.93 11.20
CA GLY A 337 -16.97 -12.36 11.44
C GLY A 337 -17.00 -12.76 12.91
N VAL A 338 -16.95 -11.81 13.84
CA VAL A 338 -16.98 -12.09 15.29
C VAL A 338 -18.37 -11.93 15.92
N GLY A 339 -19.40 -11.51 15.19
CA GLY A 339 -20.70 -11.22 15.78
C GLY A 339 -21.81 -11.04 14.75
N LYS A 340 -22.72 -10.11 15.00
CA LYS A 340 -23.78 -9.69 14.07
C LYS A 340 -23.28 -8.63 13.08
N THR A 341 -23.97 -8.55 11.95
CA THR A 341 -23.90 -7.40 11.04
C THR A 341 -24.52 -6.16 11.69
N GLY A 342 -24.27 -4.99 11.10
CA GLY A 342 -24.81 -3.72 11.57
C GLY A 342 -23.71 -2.73 11.94
N TYR A 343 -24.14 -1.51 12.22
CA TYR A 343 -23.25 -0.38 12.41
C TYR A 343 -23.94 0.69 13.22
N GLY A 344 -23.30 1.16 14.30
CA GLY A 344 -23.79 2.26 15.13
C GLY A 344 -25.24 2.09 15.60
N ASP A 345 -25.70 0.86 15.82
CA ASP A 345 -27.12 0.55 16.06
C ASP A 345 -27.39 0.00 17.47
N THR A 346 -26.35 -0.14 18.29
CA THR A 346 -26.43 -0.76 19.61
C THR A 346 -25.86 0.17 20.67
N LYS A 347 -26.64 0.50 21.70
CA LYS A 347 -26.18 1.34 22.80
C LYS A 347 -25.31 0.54 23.77
N LEU A 348 -24.02 0.43 23.46
CA LEU A 348 -23.04 -0.26 24.30
C LEU A 348 -22.50 0.69 25.37
N ILE A 349 -22.08 1.88 24.94
CA ILE A 349 -21.51 2.93 25.77
C ILE A 349 -22.26 4.23 25.46
N THR A 350 -22.78 4.88 26.49
CA THR A 350 -23.44 6.18 26.39
C THR A 350 -22.52 7.25 26.96
N LEU A 351 -22.27 8.31 26.19
CA LEU A 351 -21.46 9.45 26.60
C LEU A 351 -22.37 10.62 26.99
N THR A 352 -21.99 11.37 28.02
CA THR A 352 -22.54 12.71 28.23
C THR A 352 -22.02 13.66 27.15
N GLN A 353 -22.59 14.87 27.04
CA GLN A 353 -22.13 15.84 26.04
C GLN A 353 -20.64 16.17 26.20
N ASP A 354 -20.18 16.44 27.42
CA ASP A 354 -18.78 16.76 27.69
C ASP A 354 -17.85 15.58 27.33
N GLN A 355 -18.26 14.35 27.65
CA GLN A 355 -17.52 13.14 27.28
C GLN A 355 -17.50 12.92 25.76
N GLN A 356 -18.61 13.21 25.09
CA GLN A 356 -18.75 13.11 23.64
C GLN A 356 -17.84 14.12 22.93
N ASP A 357 -17.72 15.33 23.46
CA ASP A 357 -16.87 16.38 22.91
C ASP A 357 -15.37 16.02 23.08
N ILE A 358 -14.99 15.49 24.25
CA ILE A 358 -13.63 14.97 24.48
C ILE A 358 -13.34 13.81 23.53
N ALA A 359 -14.25 12.83 23.42
CA ALA A 359 -14.08 11.68 22.52
C ALA A 359 -13.94 12.13 21.07
N LYS A 360 -14.79 13.06 20.62
CA LYS A 360 -14.76 13.60 19.25
C LYS A 360 -13.46 14.35 18.99
N TYR A 361 -13.00 15.18 19.93
CA TYR A 361 -11.74 15.90 19.80
C TYR A 361 -10.56 14.94 19.63
N VAL A 362 -10.41 13.96 20.54
CA VAL A 362 -9.30 13.01 20.48
C VAL A 362 -9.39 12.15 19.22
N ALA A 363 -10.58 11.67 18.88
CA ALA A 363 -10.78 10.85 17.70
C ALA A 363 -10.43 11.61 16.40
N MET A 364 -10.78 12.90 16.30
CA MET A 364 -10.51 13.72 15.12
C MET A 364 -9.06 14.19 15.01
N ASN A 365 -8.29 14.16 16.10
CA ASN A 365 -6.90 14.59 16.16
C ASN A 365 -5.89 13.44 16.39
N SER A 366 -6.37 12.19 16.38
CA SER A 366 -5.51 11.00 16.43
C SER A 366 -5.56 10.24 15.10
N TYR A 367 -4.41 9.69 14.72
CA TYR A 367 -4.20 8.98 13.46
C TYR A 367 -3.49 7.63 13.75
N ARG A 368 -3.36 6.82 12.70
CA ARG A 368 -2.65 5.54 12.72
C ARG A 368 -1.67 5.46 11.52
N PRO A 369 -0.43 4.95 11.72
CA PRO A 369 0.64 4.95 10.71
C PRO A 369 0.34 4.27 9.37
N CYS A 370 -0.80 3.58 9.22
CA CYS A 370 -1.20 2.87 8.02
C CYS A 370 -2.20 3.61 7.12
N CYS A 371 -2.78 4.74 7.56
CA CYS A 371 -3.76 5.49 6.75
C CYS A 371 -3.66 7.01 6.95
N GLY A 372 -4.41 7.76 6.14
CA GLY A 372 -4.48 9.23 6.20
C GLY A 372 -5.66 9.80 6.96
N ASN A 373 -6.64 8.97 7.33
CA ASN A 373 -7.87 9.40 8.01
C ASN A 373 -7.72 9.37 9.53
N PRO A 374 -8.36 10.31 10.25
CA PRO A 374 -8.34 10.32 11.72
C PRO A 374 -9.10 9.12 12.31
N THR A 375 -8.92 8.85 13.60
CA THR A 375 -9.63 7.79 14.34
C THR A 375 -11.15 7.99 14.34
N GLY A 376 -11.61 9.24 14.38
CA GLY A 376 -13.02 9.62 14.29
C GLY A 376 -13.64 9.43 12.91
N GLN A 377 -12.82 9.05 11.92
CA GLN A 377 -13.26 8.63 10.60
C GLN A 377 -12.69 7.23 10.32
N PRO A 378 -13.15 6.21 11.05
CA PRO A 378 -12.57 4.88 10.96
C PRO A 378 -12.85 4.27 9.58
N ASP A 379 -11.79 3.78 8.94
CA ASP A 379 -11.77 3.19 7.60
C ASP A 379 -11.14 1.78 7.59
N CYS A 380 -10.74 1.27 8.76
CA CYS A 380 -10.11 -0.03 8.97
C CYS A 380 -10.33 -0.52 10.40
N SER A 381 -10.05 -1.80 10.67
CA SER A 381 -10.13 -2.41 12.02
C SER A 381 -9.37 -1.58 13.06
N HIS A 382 -8.11 -1.25 12.75
CA HIS A 382 -7.35 -0.05 13.16
C HIS A 382 -8.13 1.05 13.85
N GLY A 383 -8.74 1.87 12.99
CA GLY A 383 -9.43 3.08 13.39
C GLY A 383 -10.62 2.79 14.29
N PHE A 384 -11.36 1.72 14.01
CA PHE A 384 -12.44 1.30 14.89
C PHE A 384 -11.94 0.90 16.28
N SER A 385 -10.89 0.09 16.39
CA SER A 385 -10.34 -0.30 17.70
C SER A 385 -9.86 0.89 18.51
N ALA A 386 -9.14 1.82 17.88
CA ALA A 386 -8.70 3.04 18.53
C ALA A 386 -9.90 3.91 18.97
N LEU A 387 -10.96 4.00 18.15
CA LEU A 387 -12.19 4.69 18.52
C LEU A 387 -12.89 4.02 19.72
N GLY A 388 -12.92 2.69 19.78
CA GLY A 388 -13.50 1.96 20.90
C GLY A 388 -12.78 2.24 22.22
N LEU A 389 -11.45 2.37 22.17
CA LEU A 389 -10.66 2.80 23.33
C LEU A 389 -11.03 4.23 23.76
N VAL A 390 -11.11 5.15 22.80
CA VAL A 390 -11.48 6.56 23.03
C VAL A 390 -12.87 6.67 23.68
N GLU A 391 -13.86 5.98 23.13
CA GLU A 391 -15.23 5.97 23.66
C GLU A 391 -15.29 5.37 25.07
N LEU A 392 -14.62 4.24 25.30
CA LEU A 392 -14.59 3.59 26.61
C LEU A 392 -13.95 4.49 27.67
N MET A 393 -12.81 5.11 27.36
CA MET A 393 -12.15 6.01 28.30
C MET A 393 -12.95 7.29 28.52
N ALA A 394 -13.48 7.91 27.47
CA ALA A 394 -14.32 9.11 27.61
C ALA A 394 -15.54 8.84 28.49
N SER A 395 -16.19 7.68 28.36
CA SER A 395 -17.34 7.29 29.19
C SER A 395 -17.04 7.24 30.70
N GLN A 396 -15.76 7.07 31.06
CA GLN A 396 -15.28 7.00 32.44
C GLN A 396 -14.67 8.33 32.91
N GLY A 397 -14.81 9.41 32.14
CA GLY A 397 -14.39 10.76 32.53
C GLY A 397 -12.89 11.01 32.41
N TYR A 398 -12.17 10.22 31.62
CA TYR A 398 -10.76 10.47 31.35
C TYR A 398 -10.57 11.78 30.56
N THR A 399 -9.51 12.51 30.89
CA THR A 399 -9.14 13.75 30.20
C THR A 399 -8.59 13.46 28.80
N LYS A 400 -8.62 14.45 27.91
CA LYS A 400 -8.08 14.30 26.54
C LYS A 400 -6.64 13.80 26.51
N ASP A 401 -5.78 14.29 27.42
CA ASP A 401 -4.34 13.96 27.44
C ASP A 401 -4.13 12.50 27.84
N GLN A 402 -4.92 11.99 28.80
CA GLN A 402 -4.90 10.59 29.19
C GLN A 402 -5.37 9.68 28.05
N ILE A 403 -6.36 10.11 27.27
CA ILE A 403 -6.85 9.34 26.13
C ILE A 403 -5.82 9.33 24.99
N PHE A 404 -5.18 10.47 24.68
CA PHE A 404 -4.08 10.50 23.70
C PHE A 404 -2.93 9.58 24.09
N ASP A 405 -2.50 9.61 25.36
CA ASP A 405 -1.48 8.70 25.88
C ASP A 405 -1.86 7.23 25.69
N ALA A 406 -3.10 6.87 26.03
CA ALA A 406 -3.61 5.52 25.84
C ALA A 406 -3.68 5.12 24.36
N VAL A 407 -4.09 6.02 23.45
CA VAL A 407 -4.13 5.77 22.01
C VAL A 407 -2.72 5.54 21.46
N VAL A 408 -1.73 6.35 21.87
CA VAL A 408 -0.33 6.16 21.45
C VAL A 408 0.21 4.83 21.96
N LYS A 409 -0.05 4.47 23.24
CA LYS A 409 0.33 3.17 23.81
C LYS A 409 -0.33 2.01 23.06
N PHE A 410 -1.62 2.12 22.76
CA PHE A 410 -2.37 1.12 22.01
C PHE A 410 -1.77 0.93 20.60
N ASN A 411 -1.58 2.03 19.88
CA ASN A 411 -1.01 2.01 18.54
C ASN A 411 0.46 1.54 18.54
N SER A 412 1.23 1.79 19.59
CA SER A 412 2.63 1.34 19.71
C SER A 412 2.73 -0.18 19.60
N PHE A 413 1.84 -0.93 20.26
CA PHE A 413 1.82 -2.39 20.16
C PHE A 413 1.34 -2.91 18.80
N TRP A 414 0.67 -2.07 18.01
CA TRP A 414 0.20 -2.44 16.68
C TRP A 414 1.13 -2.00 15.54
N PHE A 415 1.86 -0.91 15.74
CA PHE A 415 2.88 -0.40 14.83
C PHE A 415 4.23 -0.22 15.55
N PRO A 416 4.83 -1.29 16.12
CA PRO A 416 6.06 -1.22 16.92
C PRO A 416 7.18 -0.42 16.28
N ALA A 417 7.47 -0.69 15.01
CA ALA A 417 8.57 -0.05 14.30
C ALA A 417 8.36 1.46 14.17
N THR A 418 7.13 1.92 13.90
CA THR A 418 6.85 3.35 13.73
C THR A 418 7.04 4.10 15.05
N TYR A 419 6.45 3.62 16.15
CA TYR A 419 6.53 4.35 17.41
C TYR A 419 7.93 4.30 18.03
N VAL A 420 8.72 3.24 17.77
CA VAL A 420 10.16 3.24 18.11
C VAL A 420 10.94 4.25 17.27
N GLN A 421 10.62 4.39 15.98
CA GLN A 421 11.20 5.42 15.12
C GLN A 421 10.81 6.83 15.57
N ASP A 422 9.56 7.07 15.96
CA ASP A 422 9.13 8.34 16.53
C ASP A 422 9.92 8.66 17.80
N ALA A 423 10.05 7.70 18.72
CA ALA A 423 10.83 7.87 19.93
C ALA A 423 12.30 8.19 19.66
N LEU A 424 12.92 7.49 18.69
CA LEU A 424 14.27 7.81 18.23
C LEU A 424 14.34 9.21 17.62
N TYR A 425 13.37 9.62 16.81
CA TYR A 425 13.33 10.95 16.22
C TYR A 425 13.31 12.02 17.31
N PHE A 426 12.43 11.93 18.30
CA PHE A 426 12.36 12.89 19.41
C PHE A 426 13.63 12.89 20.25
N LYS A 427 14.22 11.72 20.50
CA LYS A 427 15.48 11.61 21.23
C LYS A 427 16.63 12.29 20.50
N LEU A 428 16.74 12.09 19.19
CA LEU A 428 17.88 12.53 18.38
C LEU A 428 17.75 13.98 17.87
N LYS A 429 16.54 14.40 17.48
CA LYS A 429 16.29 15.71 16.87
C LYS A 429 15.82 16.76 17.89
N GLU A 430 15.07 16.34 18.90
CA GLU A 430 14.47 17.25 19.89
C GLU A 430 15.07 17.11 21.29
N ASN A 431 15.97 16.15 21.50
CA ASN A 431 16.54 15.83 22.81
C ASN A 431 15.46 15.60 23.89
N LYS A 432 14.37 14.92 23.52
CA LYS A 432 13.25 14.55 24.41
C LYS A 432 13.16 13.05 24.58
N ASP A 433 13.11 12.59 25.81
CA ASP A 433 12.78 11.19 26.13
C ASP A 433 11.31 10.90 25.84
N TRP A 434 10.99 9.65 25.47
CA TRP A 434 9.66 9.26 25.03
C TRP A 434 8.57 9.58 26.05
N SER A 435 8.87 9.43 27.34
CA SER A 435 7.96 9.76 28.44
C SER A 435 7.59 11.24 28.52
N ASN A 436 8.42 12.14 27.99
CA ASN A 436 8.24 13.59 28.02
C ASN A 436 7.69 14.16 26.70
N VAL A 437 7.47 13.32 25.69
CA VAL A 437 6.88 13.74 24.41
C VAL A 437 5.37 13.84 24.55
N ASP A 438 4.81 14.97 24.10
CA ASP A 438 3.38 15.21 24.01
C ASP A 438 2.69 14.14 23.14
N LYS A 439 1.72 13.43 23.73
CA LYS A 439 1.01 12.33 23.08
C LYS A 439 -0.05 12.81 22.10
N GLU A 440 -0.57 14.03 22.25
CA GLU A 440 -1.42 14.66 21.25
C GLU A 440 -0.63 14.91 19.95
N LEU A 441 0.59 15.43 20.07
CA LEU A 441 1.50 15.62 18.93
C LEU A 441 1.83 14.29 18.23
N VAL A 442 2.23 13.28 19.00
CA VAL A 442 2.58 11.95 18.46
C VAL A 442 1.38 11.29 17.77
N ALA A 443 0.20 11.32 18.40
CA ALA A 443 -1.02 10.78 17.80
C ALA A 443 -1.47 11.56 16.55
N GLY A 444 -1.03 12.81 16.41
CA GLY A 444 -1.39 13.68 15.31
C GLY A 444 -0.87 13.22 13.94
N LYS A 445 -1.38 13.88 12.91
CA LYS A 445 -1.09 13.54 11.50
C LYS A 445 0.41 13.58 11.16
N GLN A 446 1.18 14.42 11.84
CA GLN A 446 2.60 14.62 11.55
C GLN A 446 3.47 13.39 11.86
N PHE A 447 3.05 12.53 12.78
CA PHE A 447 3.80 11.35 13.22
C PHE A 447 3.01 10.08 12.98
N SER A 448 1.78 10.01 13.50
CA SER A 448 0.94 8.82 13.42
C SER A 448 0.06 8.76 12.17
N SER A 449 0.38 9.43 11.06
CA SER A 449 -0.26 9.14 9.76
C SER A 449 0.70 8.41 8.84
N LEU A 450 0.21 7.90 7.72
CA LEU A 450 1.08 7.23 6.77
C LEU A 450 2.12 8.16 6.13
N SER A 451 1.78 9.43 5.89
CA SER A 451 2.80 10.40 5.43
C SER A 451 3.72 10.83 6.57
N GLY A 452 3.21 10.92 7.80
CA GLY A 452 3.99 11.24 9.00
C GLY A 452 5.06 10.19 9.30
N SER A 453 4.66 8.92 9.34
CA SER A 453 5.56 7.79 9.59
C SER A 453 6.66 7.69 8.53
N TYR A 454 6.34 7.97 7.27
CA TYR A 454 7.32 8.05 6.20
C TYR A 454 8.29 9.22 6.38
N ALA A 455 7.80 10.40 6.77
CA ALA A 455 8.63 11.58 7.01
C ALA A 455 9.63 11.34 8.15
N VAL A 456 9.20 10.71 9.24
CA VAL A 456 10.06 10.32 10.36
C VAL A 456 11.11 9.31 9.92
N LYS A 457 10.69 8.24 9.24
CA LYS A 457 11.61 7.22 8.69
C LYS A 457 12.68 7.85 7.80
N LYS A 458 12.28 8.74 6.89
CA LYS A 458 13.22 9.46 6.01
C LYS A 458 14.18 10.34 6.81
N SER A 459 13.69 11.07 7.82
CA SER A 459 14.53 11.90 8.68
C SER A 459 15.57 11.10 9.46
N LEU A 460 15.29 9.85 9.81
CA LEU A 460 16.25 8.94 10.46
C LEU A 460 17.26 8.39 9.44
N GLN A 461 16.81 8.04 8.23
CA GLN A 461 17.69 7.61 7.15
C GLN A 461 18.71 8.70 6.76
N ASP A 462 18.29 9.97 6.74
CA ASP A 462 19.17 11.11 6.49
C ASP A 462 20.23 11.30 7.61
N LEU A 463 19.99 10.73 8.80
CA LEU A 463 20.96 10.65 9.90
C LEU A 463 21.84 9.38 9.83
N GLY A 464 21.65 8.52 8.84
CA GLY A 464 22.36 7.25 8.67
C GLY A 464 21.81 6.08 9.51
N LEU A 465 20.54 6.15 9.93
CA LEU A 465 19.85 5.12 10.73
C LEU A 465 18.81 4.31 9.93
#